data_AF-A0A924CGG3-F1
#
_entry.id   AF-A0A924CGG3-F1
#
_cell.length_a   1.000
_cell.length_b   1.000
_cell.length_c   1.000
_cell.angle_alpha   90.00
_cell.angle_beta   90.00
_cell.angle_gamma   90.00
#
_symmetry.space_group_name_H-M   'P 1'
#
loop_
_entity.id
_entity.type
_entity.pdbx_description
1 polymer ?
#
loop_
_entity_poly.entity_id
_entity_poly.type
_entity_poly.pdbx_seq_one_letter_code
_entity_poly.pdbx_strand_id
1 'polypeptide(L)'
;YAQGRLKDFIKQSQLVEQEYTSDQKSQLKNLLDDHEAIIRFLRLHIDIFADKYKDAGNADFITGLMQKHEKMAWFLRSYLK
;
A
#
# COMPACT_ATOMS: atom_id res chain seq x y z
N TYR A 1 -19.60 -0.88 -5.46
CA TYR A 1 -20.09 -0.31 -4.19
C TYR A 1 -18.97 -0.38 -3.17
N ALA A 2 -18.77 0.68 -2.38
CA ALA A 2 -17.82 0.65 -1.29
C ALA A 2 -18.32 -0.32 -0.21
N GLN A 3 -17.50 -1.28 0.18
CA GLN A 3 -17.83 -2.19 1.28
C GLN A 3 -17.63 -1.47 2.61
N GLY A 4 -18.46 -1.79 3.61
CA GLY A 4 -18.46 -1.10 4.91
C GLY A 4 -18.32 -2.02 6.12
N ARG A 5 -18.19 -3.33 5.92
CA ARG A 5 -18.03 -4.30 7.03
C ARG A 5 -16.59 -4.79 7.08
N LEU A 6 -16.05 -4.94 8.28
CA LEU A 6 -14.69 -5.44 8.49
C LEU A 6 -14.44 -6.79 7.83
N LYS A 7 -15.42 -7.71 7.89
CA LYS A 7 -15.36 -9.01 7.22
C LYS A 7 -15.13 -8.90 5.72
N ASP A 8 -15.74 -7.89 5.09
CA ASP A 8 -15.61 -7.68 3.65
C ASP A 8 -14.21 -7.09 3.33
N PHE A 9 -13.69 -6.19 4.16
CA PHE A 9 -12.31 -5.69 4.04
C PHE A 9 -11.27 -6.80 4.16
N ILE A 10 -11.40 -7.68 5.15
CA ILE A 10 -10.47 -8.82 5.31
C ILE A 10 -10.51 -9.70 4.06
N LYS A 11 -11.69 -9.94 3.49
CA LYS A 11 -11.85 -10.75 2.27
C LYS A 11 -11.23 -10.10 1.03
N GLN A 12 -11.20 -8.77 0.95
CA GLN A 12 -10.65 -8.02 -0.18
C GLN A 12 -9.18 -7.60 0.01
N SER A 13 -8.65 -7.72 1.24
CA SER A 13 -7.28 -7.34 1.54
C SER A 13 -6.29 -8.14 0.69
N GLN A 14 -5.28 -7.45 0.19
CA GLN A 14 -4.11 -8.06 -0.44
C GLN A 14 -2.89 -8.09 0.49
N LEU A 15 -3.04 -7.54 1.70
CA LEU A 15 -2.02 -7.57 2.75
C LEU A 15 -2.28 -8.77 3.65
N VAL A 16 -1.20 -9.45 4.00
CA VAL A 16 -1.21 -10.59 4.91
C VAL A 16 -0.82 -10.09 6.29
N GLU A 17 -1.73 -10.22 7.25
CA GLU A 17 -1.46 -9.94 8.64
C GLU A 17 -0.43 -10.94 9.18
N GLN A 18 0.71 -10.42 9.66
CA GLN A 18 1.77 -11.24 10.23
C GLN A 18 1.44 -11.59 11.68
N GLU A 19 1.99 -12.71 12.15
CA GLU A 19 1.93 -13.07 13.57
C GLU A 19 2.50 -11.95 14.46
N TYR A 20 1.89 -11.78 15.63
CA TYR A 20 2.32 -10.75 16.57
C TYR A 20 3.75 -11.00 17.06
N THR A 21 4.54 -9.94 17.16
CA THR A 21 5.89 -9.95 17.73
C THR A 21 6.12 -8.69 18.56
N SER A 22 6.92 -8.80 19.62
CA SER A 22 7.42 -7.68 20.41
C SER A 22 8.77 -7.15 19.91
N ASP A 23 9.40 -7.81 18.93
CA ASP A 23 10.65 -7.36 18.34
C ASP A 23 10.42 -6.15 17.42
N GLN A 24 10.94 -4.99 17.83
CA GLN A 24 10.75 -3.72 17.12
C GLN A 24 11.28 -3.77 15.67
N LYS A 25 12.43 -4.42 15.43
CA LYS A 25 13.00 -4.51 14.07
C LYS A 25 12.11 -5.32 13.15
N SER A 26 11.57 -6.44 13.63
CA SER A 26 10.60 -7.25 12.89
C SER A 26 9.32 -6.48 12.60
N GLN A 27 8.77 -5.75 13.58
CA GLN A 27 7.59 -4.90 13.37
C GLN A 27 7.82 -3.85 12.28
N LEU A 28 8.96 -3.16 12.30
CA LEU A 28 9.30 -2.14 11.30
C LEU A 28 9.57 -2.73 9.91
N LYS A 29 10.15 -3.94 9.85
CA LYS A 29 10.34 -4.66 8.59
C LYS A 29 8.99 -5.06 7.97
N ASN A 30 8.08 -5.61 8.77
CA ASN A 30 6.73 -5.94 8.32
C ASN A 30 6.00 -4.70 7.79
N LEU A 31 6.09 -3.59 8.53
CA LEU A 31 5.50 -2.31 8.11
C LEU A 31 6.10 -1.81 6.77
N LEU A 32 7.42 -1.94 6.60
CA LEU A 32 8.07 -1.60 5.33
C LEU A 32 7.54 -2.47 4.18
N ASP A 33 7.46 -3.78 4.40
CA ASP A 33 6.98 -4.74 3.39
C ASP A 33 5.53 -4.43 2.97
N ASP A 34 4.67 -4.03 3.92
CA ASP A 34 3.30 -3.58 3.66
C ASP A 34 3.25 -2.30 2.80
N HIS A 35 4.08 -1.29 3.14
CA HIS A 35 4.19 -0.09 2.30
C HIS A 35 4.62 -0.44 0.87
N GLU A 36 5.57 -1.35 0.70
CA GLU A 36 6.04 -1.79 -0.62
C GLU A 36 4.97 -2.57 -1.40
N ALA A 37 4.17 -3.39 -0.72
CA ALA A 37 3.04 -4.08 -1.32
C ALA A 37 1.99 -3.08 -1.84
N ILE A 38 1.65 -2.07 -1.04
CA ILE A 38 0.73 -0.99 -1.45
C ILE A 38 1.30 -0.22 -2.65
N ILE A 39 2.59 0.13 -2.65
CA ILE A 39 3.23 0.84 -3.77
C ILE A 39 3.12 0.03 -5.07
N ARG A 40 3.43 -1.27 -5.04
CA ARG A 40 3.30 -2.15 -6.22
C ARG A 40 1.86 -2.19 -6.73
N PHE A 41 0.89 -2.30 -5.83
CA PHE A 41 -0.53 -2.30 -6.17
C PHE A 41 -0.97 -0.98 -6.83
N LEU A 42 -0.59 0.16 -6.24
CA LEU A 42 -0.94 1.48 -6.77
C LEU A 42 -0.33 1.72 -8.14
N ARG A 43 0.95 1.37 -8.35
CA ARG A 43 1.61 1.51 -9.67
C ARG A 43 0.85 0.80 -10.78
N LEU A 44 0.47 -0.45 -10.55
CA LEU A 44 -0.33 -1.22 -11.51
C LEU A 44 -1.66 -0.53 -11.83
N HIS A 45 -2.31 0.06 -10.82
CA HIS A 45 -3.61 0.71 -10.99
C HIS A 45 -3.52 2.08 -11.66
N ILE A 46 -2.38 2.78 -11.54
CA ILE A 46 -2.16 4.07 -12.23
C ILE A 46 -2.29 3.84 -13.74
N ASP A 47 -1.57 2.84 -14.26
CA ASP A 47 -1.61 2.50 -15.69
C ASP A 47 -3.02 2.05 -16.12
N ILE A 48 -3.71 1.27 -15.28
CA ILE A 48 -5.08 0.84 -15.57
C ILE A 48 -6.04 2.04 -15.66
N PHE A 49 -5.99 2.97 -14.70
CA PHE A 49 -6.86 4.15 -14.73
C PHE A 49 -6.53 5.08 -15.89
N ALA A 50 -5.25 5.35 -16.13
CA ALA A 50 -4.80 6.23 -17.20
C ALA A 50 -5.07 5.65 -18.60
N ASP A 51 -4.74 4.39 -18.82
CA ASP A 51 -4.72 3.81 -20.18
C ASP A 51 -6.01 3.11 -20.55
N LYS A 52 -6.54 2.27 -19.66
CA LYS A 52 -7.75 1.47 -19.94
C LYS A 52 -9.02 2.27 -19.72
N TYR A 53 -9.10 3.00 -18.61
CA TYR A 53 -10.29 3.74 -18.23
C TYR A 53 -10.27 5.22 -18.66
N LYS A 54 -9.11 5.72 -19.11
CA LYS A 54 -8.90 7.14 -19.48
C LYS A 54 -9.33 8.11 -18.37
N ASP A 55 -9.17 7.69 -17.13
CA ASP A 55 -9.57 8.43 -15.93
C ASP A 55 -8.33 9.09 -15.29
N ALA A 56 -7.99 10.26 -15.83
CA ALA A 56 -6.83 11.02 -15.38
C ALA A 56 -6.97 11.50 -13.92
N GLY A 57 -8.19 11.76 -13.45
CA GLY A 57 -8.43 12.24 -12.09
C GLY A 57 -8.12 11.17 -11.05
N ASN A 58 -8.62 9.94 -11.26
CA ASN A 58 -8.30 8.83 -10.37
C ASN A 58 -6.83 8.41 -10.47
N ALA A 59 -6.25 8.41 -11.68
CA ALA A 59 -4.83 8.12 -11.87
C ALA A 59 -3.93 9.10 -11.10
N ASP A 60 -4.21 10.41 -11.17
CA ASP A 60 -3.48 11.43 -10.41
C ASP A 60 -3.66 11.27 -8.89
N PHE A 61 -4.91 11.05 -8.44
CA PHE A 61 -5.21 10.83 -7.02
C PHE A 61 -4.39 9.68 -6.43
N ILE A 62 -4.38 8.52 -7.09
CA ILE A 62 -3.64 7.36 -6.58
C ILE A 62 -2.12 7.49 -6.78
N THR A 63 -1.66 8.29 -7.75
CA THR A 63 -0.25 8.67 -7.88
C THR A 63 0.20 9.47 -6.65
N GLY A 64 -0.59 10.44 -6.21
CA GLY A 64 -0.33 11.19 -4.98
C GLY A 64 -0.32 10.29 -3.73
N LEU A 65 -1.19 9.29 -3.66
CA LEU A 65 -1.16 8.29 -2.58
C LEU A 65 0.13 7.46 -2.63
N MET A 66 0.52 6.97 -3.81
CA MET A 66 1.74 6.17 -3.98
C MET A 66 2.98 6.92 -3.48
N GLN A 67 3.12 8.20 -3.84
CA GLN A 67 4.24 9.04 -3.39
C GLN A 67 4.32 9.15 -1.85
N LYS A 68 3.18 9.21 -1.16
CA LYS A 68 3.15 9.20 0.31
C LYS A 68 3.68 7.89 0.88
N HIS A 69 3.27 6.74 0.32
CA HIS A 69 3.78 5.44 0.73
C HIS A 69 5.28 5.28 0.43
N GLU A 70 5.76 5.78 -0.71
CA GLU A 70 7.19 5.77 -1.05
C GLU A 70 8.03 6.57 -0.05
N LYS A 71 7.55 7.76 0.36
CA LYS A 71 8.21 8.57 1.38
C LYS A 71 8.31 7.85 2.73
N MET A 72 7.23 7.21 3.17
CA MET A 72 7.21 6.42 4.42
C MET A 72 8.15 5.22 4.33
N ALA A 73 8.10 4.46 3.23
CA ALA A 73 9.01 3.35 2.99
C ALA A 73 10.48 3.78 2.96
N TRP A 74 10.78 4.97 2.42
CA TRP A 74 12.13 5.53 2.43
C TRP A 74 12.62 5.83 3.86
N PHE A 75 11.78 6.40 4.72
CA PHE A 75 12.14 6.61 6.13
C PHE A 75 12.42 5.29 6.85
N LEU A 76 11.55 4.29 6.66
CA LEU A 76 11.72 2.96 7.27
C LEU A 76 13.00 2.27 6.79
N ARG A 77 13.29 2.29 5.49
CA ARG A 77 14.56 1.76 4.93
C ARG A 77 15.77 2.48 5.50
N SER A 78 15.68 3.79 5.71
CA SER A 78 16.80 4.57 6.25
C SER A 78 17.04 4.27 7.73
N TYR A 79 15.97 3.99 8.50
CA TYR A 79 16.05 3.62 9.91
C TYR A 79 16.53 2.18 10.14
N LEU A 80 16.17 1.26 9.24
CA LEU A 80 16.55 -0.16 9.32
C LEU A 80 17.97 -0.47 8.84
N LYS A 81 18.67 0.50 8.24
CA LYS A 81 20.11 0.42 7.93
C LYS A 81 20.94 0.52 9.20
#